data_AF-A0A0E3ZTK0-F1
#
_entry.id   AF-A0A0E3ZTK0-F1
#
_cell.length_a   1.000
_cell.length_b   1.000
_cell.length_c   1.000
_cell.angle_alpha   90.00
_cell.angle_beta   90.00
_cell.angle_gamma   90.00
#
_symmetry.space_group_name_H-M   'P 1'
#
loop_
_entity.id
_entity.type
_entity.pdbx_description
1 polymer ?
#
loop_
_entity_poly.entity_id
_entity_poly.type
_entity_poly.pdbx_seq_one_letter_code
_entity_poly.pdbx_strand_id
1 'polypeptide(L)'
;MITKLPLRFMLAVMGLLWAFSAVQAAAPMTTITQLTADWQRAKEYTKEYLDVMTEEGMSYKPTPEIRSFADQMLHLAAANYNFGAMVSGKANPFQGKKLEEMNELKTKAALTKTVMDSYDFMLDAIKGLNDAQLAESVKMGQREMTREVLLAKAFEHQTHHRGQCTIYIRMKGIKPPNEKLF
;
A
#
# COMPACT_ATOMS: atom_id res chain seq x y z
N MET A 1 -53.57 5.34 -40.57
CA MET A 1 -52.61 5.24 -41.70
C MET A 1 -51.22 5.29 -41.10
N ILE A 2 -50.56 4.13 -40.93
CA ILE A 2 -49.25 4.04 -40.27
C ILE A 2 -48.18 4.39 -41.30
N THR A 3 -47.59 5.58 -41.18
CA THR A 3 -46.50 6.04 -42.04
C THR A 3 -45.22 5.30 -41.66
N LYS A 4 -44.77 4.39 -42.53
CA LYS A 4 -43.48 3.71 -42.37
C LYS A 4 -42.36 4.74 -42.53
N LEU A 5 -41.59 4.94 -41.47
CA LEU A 5 -40.38 5.76 -41.52
C LEU A 5 -39.39 5.10 -42.51
N PRO A 6 -38.79 5.84 -43.45
CA PRO A 6 -37.92 5.26 -44.47
C PRO A 6 -36.66 4.65 -43.82
N LEU A 7 -36.29 3.43 -44.22
CA LEU A 7 -35.16 2.63 -43.68
C LEU A 7 -33.83 3.41 -43.62
N ARG A 8 -33.65 4.41 -44.49
CA ARG A 8 -32.48 5.31 -44.53
C ARG A 8 -32.40 6.26 -43.34
N PHE A 9 -33.53 6.63 -42.73
CA PHE A 9 -33.56 7.44 -41.51
C PHE A 9 -33.25 6.63 -40.25
N MET A 10 -33.50 5.31 -40.22
CA MET A 10 -33.07 4.45 -39.10
C MET A 10 -31.55 4.23 -39.07
N LEU A 11 -30.88 4.20 -40.23
CA LEU A 11 -29.42 4.03 -40.31
C LEU A 11 -28.63 5.28 -39.89
N ALA A 12 -29.16 6.47 -40.17
CA ALA A 12 -28.51 7.73 -39.79
C ALA A 12 -28.55 7.99 -38.27
N VAL A 13 -29.60 7.53 -37.57
CA VAL A 13 -29.72 7.66 -36.10
C VAL A 13 -28.90 6.58 -35.38
N MET A 14 -28.70 5.39 -35.96
CA MET A 14 -27.82 4.35 -35.40
C MET A 14 -26.32 4.71 -35.49
N GLY A 15 -25.90 5.47 -36.51
CA GLY A 15 -24.50 5.90 -36.64
C GLY A 15 -24.07 6.98 -35.63
N LEU A 16 -25.01 7.82 -35.17
CA LEU A 16 -24.74 8.88 -34.19
C LEU A 16 -24.69 8.40 -32.73
N LEU A 17 -25.18 7.19 -32.45
CA LEU A 17 -25.14 6.58 -31.10
C LEU A 17 -23.88 5.75 -30.83
N TRP A 18 -23.00 5.55 -31.81
CA TRP A 18 -21.76 4.78 -31.65
C TRP A 18 -20.52 5.63 -31.30
N ALA A 19 -20.64 6.95 -31.21
CA ALA A 19 -19.48 7.84 -31.10
C ALA A 19 -19.07 8.22 -29.65
N PHE A 20 -19.77 7.77 -28.62
CA PHE A 20 -19.47 8.19 -27.24
C PHE A 20 -19.64 7.07 -26.22
N SER A 21 -18.68 6.14 -26.17
CA SER A 21 -18.37 5.35 -24.96
C SER A 21 -17.01 4.64 -25.08
N ALA A 22 -15.97 5.35 -25.53
CA ALA A 22 -14.63 4.99 -25.10
C ALA A 22 -14.44 5.68 -23.73
N VAL A 23 -14.71 4.95 -22.64
CA VAL A 23 -14.19 5.37 -21.33
C VAL A 23 -12.68 5.26 -21.46
N GLN A 24 -12.03 6.37 -21.82
CA GLN A 24 -10.58 6.45 -21.79
C GLN A 24 -10.18 6.23 -20.33
N ALA A 25 -9.43 5.16 -20.05
CA ALA A 25 -8.85 4.99 -18.71
C ALA A 25 -8.08 6.26 -18.38
N ALA A 26 -8.40 6.89 -17.26
CA ALA A 26 -7.72 8.10 -16.83
C ALA A 26 -6.22 7.81 -16.72
N ALA A 27 -5.39 8.73 -17.22
CA ALA A 27 -3.96 8.63 -17.02
C ALA A 27 -3.66 8.60 -15.51
N PRO A 28 -2.67 7.80 -15.07
CA PRO A 28 -2.23 7.82 -13.68
C PRO A 28 -1.85 9.23 -13.24
N MET A 29 -2.19 9.59 -12.00
CA MET A 29 -1.83 10.88 -11.41
C MET A 29 -0.41 10.89 -10.83
N THR A 30 0.16 9.72 -10.58
CA THR A 30 1.54 9.54 -10.09
C THR A 30 2.42 8.81 -11.11
N THR A 31 3.72 8.78 -10.85
CA THR A 31 4.71 8.04 -11.63
C THR A 31 5.43 7.01 -10.76
N ILE A 32 6.01 5.99 -11.38
CA ILE A 32 6.88 5.02 -10.71
C ILE A 32 8.05 5.72 -10.02
N THR A 33 8.58 6.79 -10.61
CA THR A 33 9.66 7.60 -10.02
C THR A 33 9.21 8.25 -8.71
N GLN A 34 8.04 8.91 -8.71
CA GLN A 34 7.50 9.56 -7.52
C GLN A 34 7.16 8.53 -6.43
N LEU A 35 6.47 7.45 -6.79
CA LEU A 35 6.15 6.35 -5.87
C LEU A 35 7.42 5.74 -5.25
N THR A 36 8.46 5.53 -6.04
CA THR A 36 9.75 5.01 -5.55
C THR A 36 10.36 5.95 -4.52
N ALA A 37 10.39 7.26 -4.80
CA ALA A 37 10.92 8.26 -3.88
C ALA A 37 10.13 8.29 -2.56
N ASP A 38 8.79 8.30 -2.64
CA ASP A 38 7.92 8.32 -1.46
C ASP A 38 8.08 7.08 -0.58
N TRP A 39 8.15 5.90 -1.19
CA TRP A 39 8.35 4.64 -0.45
C TRP A 39 9.75 4.51 0.12
N GLN A 40 10.77 5.06 -0.55
CA GLN A 40 12.13 5.14 0.00
C GLN A 40 12.17 6.06 1.23
N ARG A 41 11.56 7.25 1.15
CA ARG A 41 11.42 8.16 2.29
C ARG A 41 10.66 7.49 3.45
N ALA A 42 9.57 6.79 3.14
CA ALA A 42 8.78 6.06 4.14
C ALA A 42 9.60 4.95 4.82
N LYS A 43 10.43 4.21 4.06
CA LYS A 43 11.32 3.18 4.60
C LYS A 43 12.30 3.78 5.60
N GLU A 44 13.00 4.85 5.21
CA GLU A 44 13.95 5.54 6.07
C GLU A 44 13.29 6.12 7.32
N TYR A 45 12.10 6.69 7.17
CA TYR A 45 11.37 7.25 8.29
C TYR A 45 10.92 6.17 9.29
N THR A 46 10.39 5.05 8.79
CA THR A 46 10.02 3.92 9.65
C THR A 46 11.24 3.28 10.31
N LYS A 47 12.39 3.26 9.63
CA LYS A 47 13.65 2.80 10.22
C LYS A 47 14.06 3.63 11.44
N GLU A 48 13.90 4.95 11.39
CA GLU A 48 14.19 5.80 12.55
C GLU A 48 13.29 5.49 13.75
N TYR A 49 12.02 5.12 13.53
CA TYR A 49 11.12 4.69 14.61
C TYR A 49 11.63 3.41 15.28
N LEU A 50 12.07 2.44 14.48
CA LEU A 50 12.65 1.19 14.96
C LEU A 50 13.96 1.44 15.71
N ASP A 51 14.80 2.36 15.21
CA ASP A 51 16.10 2.66 15.80
C ASP A 51 15.99 3.32 17.17
N VAL A 52 15.06 4.25 17.37
CA VAL A 52 14.90 4.94 18.66
C VAL A 52 14.21 4.06 19.73
N MET A 53 13.39 3.08 19.34
CA MET A 53 12.73 2.22 20.33
C MET A 53 13.72 1.23 20.96
N THR A 54 13.63 1.01 22.27
CA THR A 54 14.49 0.05 22.98
C THR A 54 14.02 -1.39 22.82
N GLU A 55 14.88 -2.37 23.11
CA GLU A 55 14.51 -3.80 23.10
C GLU A 55 13.27 -4.06 23.99
N GLU A 56 13.29 -3.55 25.22
CA GLU A 56 12.16 -3.64 26.16
C GLU A 56 10.89 -2.92 25.66
N GLY A 57 11.05 -1.93 24.77
CA GLY A 57 9.95 -1.19 24.18
C GLY A 57 9.20 -1.96 23.09
N MET A 58 9.78 -3.02 22.54
CA MET A 58 9.17 -3.80 21.45
C MET A 58 7.85 -4.45 21.86
N SER A 59 7.78 -4.97 23.08
CA SER A 59 6.57 -5.60 23.63
C SER A 59 5.59 -4.59 24.26
N TYR A 60 5.92 -3.30 24.29
CA TYR A 60 5.09 -2.29 24.93
C TYR A 60 3.73 -2.13 24.27
N LYS A 61 2.69 -2.14 25.10
CA LYS A 61 1.29 -1.87 24.76
C LYS A 61 0.80 -0.65 25.55
N PRO A 62 0.20 0.37 24.90
CA PRO A 62 -0.43 1.48 25.61
C PRO A 62 -1.60 1.03 26.48
N THR A 63 -2.43 0.12 25.95
CA THR A 63 -3.48 -0.61 26.67
C THR A 63 -3.50 -2.07 26.21
N PRO A 64 -4.08 -3.01 26.98
CA PRO A 64 -4.10 -4.43 26.63
C PRO A 64 -4.70 -4.74 25.24
N GLU A 65 -5.73 -3.97 24.85
CA GLU A 65 -6.54 -4.15 23.64
C GLU A 65 -5.81 -3.71 22.36
N ILE A 66 -4.82 -2.83 22.49
CA ILE A 66 -4.07 -2.30 21.35
C ILE A 66 -2.84 -3.19 21.11
N ARG A 67 -2.48 -3.36 19.84
CA ARG A 67 -1.22 -3.99 19.39
C ARG A 67 -0.01 -3.43 20.14
N SER A 68 0.97 -4.30 20.43
CA SER A 68 2.28 -3.84 20.90
C SER A 68 3.03 -3.06 19.82
N PHE A 69 4.12 -2.37 20.16
CA PHE A 69 4.97 -1.71 19.17
C PHE A 69 5.44 -2.67 18.07
N ALA A 70 5.94 -3.85 18.46
CA ALA A 70 6.36 -4.89 17.53
C ALA A 70 5.19 -5.38 16.66
N ASP A 71 4.01 -5.60 17.24
CA ASP A 71 2.84 -6.04 16.48
C ASP A 71 2.41 -4.99 15.44
N GLN A 72 2.44 -3.70 15.76
CA GLN A 72 2.13 -2.64 14.79
C GLN A 72 3.08 -2.66 13.60
N MET A 73 4.38 -2.81 13.87
CA MET A 73 5.42 -2.85 12.84
C MET A 73 5.35 -4.15 12.01
N LEU A 74 5.06 -5.30 12.62
CA LEU A 74 4.85 -6.56 11.90
C LEU A 74 3.56 -6.56 11.07
N HIS A 75 2.50 -5.93 11.57
CA HIS A 75 1.27 -5.74 10.82
C HIS A 75 1.47 -4.87 9.58
N LEU A 76 2.22 -3.77 9.73
CA LEU A 76 2.69 -2.93 8.63
C LEU A 76 3.50 -3.76 7.61
N ALA A 77 4.48 -4.54 8.09
CA ALA A 77 5.32 -5.35 7.21
C ALA A 77 4.52 -6.41 6.43
N ALA A 78 3.59 -7.09 7.11
CA ALA A 78 2.70 -8.06 6.47
C ALA A 78 1.83 -7.40 5.38
N ALA A 79 1.33 -6.19 5.63
CA ALA A 79 0.58 -5.43 4.63
C ALA A 79 1.45 -5.04 3.43
N ASN A 80 2.69 -4.58 3.64
CA ASN A 80 3.63 -4.28 2.56
C ASN A 80 3.85 -5.51 1.64
N TYR A 81 4.08 -6.69 2.22
CA TYR A 81 4.21 -7.91 1.41
C TYR A 81 2.93 -8.25 0.64
N ASN A 82 1.76 -8.14 1.28
CA ASN A 82 0.48 -8.42 0.63
C ASN A 82 0.20 -7.46 -0.54
N PHE A 83 0.34 -6.15 -0.32
CA PHE A 83 0.13 -5.15 -1.36
C PHE A 83 1.17 -5.27 -2.47
N GLY A 84 2.45 -5.44 -2.12
CA GLY A 84 3.53 -5.64 -3.09
C GLY A 84 3.27 -6.84 -4.01
N ALA A 85 2.78 -7.96 -3.45
CA ALA A 85 2.44 -9.15 -4.21
C ALA A 85 1.25 -8.91 -5.14
N MET A 86 0.20 -8.23 -4.66
CA MET A 86 -0.96 -7.88 -5.48
C MET A 86 -0.62 -6.95 -6.64
N VAL A 87 0.25 -5.95 -6.45
CA VAL A 87 0.59 -5.00 -7.52
C VAL A 87 1.55 -5.59 -8.54
N SER A 88 2.49 -6.44 -8.13
CA SER A 88 3.54 -6.97 -9.01
C SER A 88 3.26 -8.38 -9.54
N GLY A 89 2.34 -9.11 -8.93
CA GLY A 89 2.13 -10.54 -9.19
C GLY A 89 3.22 -11.45 -8.59
N LYS A 90 4.20 -10.90 -7.86
CA LYS A 90 5.25 -11.68 -7.18
C LYS A 90 4.66 -12.50 -6.02
N ALA A 91 5.27 -13.64 -5.73
CA ALA A 91 4.88 -14.46 -4.60
C ALA A 91 5.15 -13.73 -3.28
N ASN A 92 4.16 -13.70 -2.38
CA ASN A 92 4.35 -13.19 -1.02
C ASN A 92 5.14 -14.23 -0.18
N PRO A 93 6.34 -13.89 0.35
CA PRO A 93 7.14 -14.83 1.14
C PRO A 93 6.48 -15.26 2.47
N PHE A 94 5.48 -14.50 2.93
CA PHE A 94 4.71 -14.76 4.14
C PHE A 94 3.23 -15.02 3.86
N GLN A 95 2.90 -15.51 2.65
CA GLN A 95 1.52 -15.84 2.29
C GLN A 95 0.85 -16.73 3.34
N GLY A 96 -0.33 -16.31 3.82
CA GLY A 96 -1.11 -17.05 4.82
C GLY A 96 -0.52 -17.06 6.23
N LYS A 97 0.60 -16.37 6.47
CA LYS A 97 1.21 -16.24 7.81
C LYS A 97 0.74 -14.97 8.49
N LYS A 98 0.66 -15.01 9.81
CA LYS A 98 0.40 -13.85 10.66
C LYS A 98 1.68 -13.47 11.38
N LEU A 99 2.39 -12.46 10.87
CA LEU A 99 3.70 -12.08 11.42
C LEU A 99 3.62 -11.66 12.89
N GLU A 100 2.51 -11.04 13.28
CA GLU A 100 2.21 -10.64 14.66
C GLU A 100 2.18 -11.82 15.66
N GLU A 101 1.98 -13.06 15.18
CA GLU A 101 1.96 -14.27 16.02
C GLU A 101 3.34 -14.97 16.06
N MET A 102 4.33 -14.49 15.29
CA MET A 102 5.68 -15.06 15.20
C MET A 102 6.63 -14.37 16.19
N ASN A 103 6.75 -14.94 17.40
CA ASN A 103 7.52 -14.34 18.49
C ASN A 103 9.00 -14.12 18.17
N GLU A 104 9.59 -14.96 17.33
CA GLU A 104 10.98 -14.83 16.86
C GLU A 104 11.24 -13.53 16.09
N LEU A 105 10.19 -12.92 15.51
CA LEU A 105 10.28 -11.66 14.77
C LEU A 105 10.15 -10.43 15.67
N LYS A 106 9.94 -10.59 16.98
CA LYS A 106 9.65 -9.47 17.90
C LYS A 106 10.87 -8.92 18.63
N THR A 107 12.04 -9.52 18.48
CA THR A 107 13.30 -8.89 18.93
C THR A 107 13.58 -7.65 18.09
N LYS A 108 14.24 -6.63 18.63
CA LYS A 108 14.50 -5.38 17.86
C LYS A 108 15.20 -5.68 16.54
N ALA A 109 16.20 -6.56 16.55
CA ALA A 109 16.97 -6.92 15.37
C ALA A 109 16.12 -7.64 14.32
N ALA A 110 15.38 -8.69 14.71
CA ALA A 110 14.54 -9.45 13.78
C ALA A 110 13.40 -8.58 13.25
N LEU A 111 12.74 -7.82 14.12
CA LEU A 111 11.66 -6.89 13.77
C LEU A 111 12.15 -5.88 12.72
N THR A 112 13.28 -5.22 13.01
CA THR A 112 13.86 -4.22 12.11
C THR A 112 14.15 -4.84 10.76
N LYS A 113 14.77 -6.02 10.74
CA LYS A 113 15.06 -6.73 9.49
C LYS A 113 13.77 -7.03 8.71
N THR A 114 12.77 -7.64 9.34
CA THR A 114 11.50 -7.99 8.69
C THR A 114 10.78 -6.77 8.12
N VAL A 115 10.75 -5.66 8.86
CA VAL A 115 10.13 -4.42 8.38
C VAL A 115 10.89 -3.86 7.18
N MET A 116 12.23 -3.80 7.25
CA MET A 116 13.06 -3.29 6.15
C MET A 116 12.93 -4.16 4.90
N ASP A 117 12.97 -5.49 5.05
CA ASP A 117 12.78 -6.44 3.95
C ASP A 117 11.39 -6.27 3.30
N SER A 118 10.35 -5.93 4.07
CA SER A 118 9.01 -5.68 3.52
C SER A 118 8.94 -4.41 2.67
N TYR A 119 9.68 -3.36 3.05
CA TYR A 119 9.82 -2.14 2.26
C TYR A 119 10.62 -2.41 0.98
N ASP A 120 11.68 -3.21 1.06
CA ASP A 120 12.46 -3.61 -0.12
C ASP A 120 11.63 -4.40 -1.11
N PHE A 121 10.79 -5.32 -0.62
CA PHE A 121 9.84 -6.06 -1.46
C PHE A 121 8.83 -5.12 -2.13
N MET A 122 8.26 -4.15 -1.42
CA MET A 122 7.36 -3.16 -2.02
C MET A 122 8.08 -2.26 -3.04
N LEU A 123 9.28 -1.79 -2.74
CA LEU A 123 10.09 -0.97 -3.65
C LEU A 123 10.43 -1.74 -4.93
N ASP A 124 10.80 -3.01 -4.81
CA ASP A 124 11.05 -3.90 -5.94
C ASP A 124 9.76 -4.22 -6.73
N ALA A 125 8.60 -4.28 -6.07
CA ALA A 125 7.32 -4.38 -6.73
C ALA A 125 6.98 -3.13 -7.55
N ILE A 126 7.19 -1.93 -6.98
CA ILE A 126 6.95 -0.63 -7.65
C ILE A 126 7.91 -0.46 -8.84
N LYS A 127 9.21 -0.64 -8.63
CA LYS A 127 10.24 -0.45 -9.66
C LYS A 127 10.11 -1.44 -10.83
N GLY A 128 9.43 -2.57 -10.62
CA GLY A 128 9.15 -3.55 -11.67
C GLY A 128 8.01 -3.15 -12.60
N LEU A 129 7.28 -2.08 -12.30
CA LEU A 129 6.20 -1.55 -13.14
C LEU A 129 6.70 -0.39 -14.01
N ASN A 130 5.93 -0.06 -15.04
CA ASN A 130 6.00 1.23 -15.74
C ASN A 130 4.74 2.07 -15.47
N ASP A 131 4.80 3.36 -15.79
CA ASP A 131 3.72 4.32 -15.49
C ASP A 131 2.37 3.87 -16.09
N ALA A 132 2.32 3.34 -17.31
CA ALA A 132 1.07 2.91 -17.93
C ALA A 132 0.37 1.78 -17.16
N GLN A 133 1.15 0.89 -16.52
CA GLN A 133 0.62 -0.22 -15.73
C GLN A 133 -0.07 0.22 -14.44
N LEU A 134 0.10 1.47 -14.02
CA LEU A 134 -0.58 2.02 -12.83
C LEU A 134 -2.10 2.15 -13.02
N ALA A 135 -2.56 2.35 -14.26
CA ALA A 135 -3.98 2.43 -14.61
C ALA A 135 -4.65 1.07 -14.78
N GLU A 136 -3.88 -0.03 -14.81
CA GLU A 136 -4.44 -1.37 -14.93
C GLU A 136 -5.12 -1.81 -13.63
N SER A 137 -6.24 -2.52 -13.78
CA SER A 137 -6.99 -3.09 -12.67
C SER A 137 -6.32 -4.30 -12.04
N VAL A 138 -6.36 -4.36 -10.72
CA VAL A 138 -5.99 -5.52 -9.89
C VAL A 138 -7.10 -5.83 -8.90
N LYS A 139 -7.19 -7.10 -8.49
CA LYS A 139 -8.20 -7.56 -7.52
C LYS A 139 -7.65 -7.59 -6.10
N MET A 140 -8.42 -7.05 -5.16
CA MET A 140 -8.21 -7.15 -3.73
C MET A 140 -9.46 -7.79 -3.10
N GLY A 141 -9.45 -9.11 -2.96
CA GLY A 141 -10.63 -9.88 -2.57
C GLY A 141 -11.74 -9.73 -3.63
N GLN A 142 -12.90 -9.21 -3.22
CA GLN A 142 -14.03 -8.95 -4.13
C GLN A 142 -13.97 -7.56 -4.80
N ARG A 143 -13.02 -6.71 -4.39
CA ARG A 143 -12.88 -5.35 -4.93
C ARG A 143 -11.91 -5.36 -6.10
N GLU A 144 -12.19 -4.55 -7.10
CA GLU A 144 -11.29 -4.26 -8.21
C GLU A 144 -10.94 -2.77 -8.18
N MET A 145 -9.67 -2.45 -8.33
CA MET A 145 -9.16 -1.08 -8.36
C MET A 145 -7.87 -1.03 -9.17
N THR A 146 -7.46 0.16 -9.60
CA THR A 146 -6.19 0.32 -10.32
C THR A 146 -4.99 0.04 -9.40
N ARG A 147 -3.85 -0.33 -9.98
CA ARG A 147 -2.59 -0.46 -9.21
C ARG A 147 -2.24 0.83 -8.49
N GLU A 148 -2.47 1.98 -9.11
CA GLU A 148 -2.28 3.30 -8.48
C GLU A 148 -3.07 3.43 -7.17
N VAL A 149 -4.38 3.14 -7.21
CA VAL A 149 -5.24 3.22 -6.03
C VAL A 149 -4.79 2.23 -4.96
N LEU A 150 -4.39 1.02 -5.36
CA LEU A 150 -3.90 0.02 -4.43
C LEU A 150 -2.59 0.44 -3.75
N LEU A 151 -1.65 1.04 -4.48
CA LEU A 151 -0.40 1.59 -3.95
C LEU A 151 -0.65 2.78 -3.00
N ALA A 152 -1.61 3.65 -3.33
CA ALA A 152 -2.02 4.73 -2.44
C ALA A 152 -2.59 4.18 -1.12
N LYS A 153 -3.40 3.11 -1.17
CA LYS A 153 -3.92 2.44 0.03
C LYS A 153 -2.83 1.78 0.85
N ALA A 154 -1.85 1.15 0.20
CA ALA A 154 -0.68 0.59 0.88
C ALA A 154 0.13 1.70 1.60
N PHE A 155 0.34 2.84 0.94
CA PHE A 155 1.07 3.97 1.52
C PHE A 155 0.32 4.62 2.69
N GLU A 156 -1.00 4.75 2.59
CA GLU A 156 -1.88 5.20 3.68
C GLU A 156 -1.79 4.26 4.90
N HIS A 157 -1.88 2.95 4.66
CA HIS A 157 -1.82 1.92 5.71
C HIS A 157 -0.51 1.93 6.49
N GLN A 158 0.64 1.93 5.80
CA GLN A 158 1.93 2.00 6.50
C GLN A 158 2.11 3.32 7.27
N THR A 159 1.60 4.44 6.72
CA THR A 159 1.64 5.74 7.41
C THR A 159 0.79 5.72 8.67
N HIS A 160 -0.40 5.12 8.62
CA HIS A 160 -1.29 4.97 9.77
C HIS A 160 -0.62 4.20 10.92
N HIS A 161 -0.06 3.03 10.64
CA HIS A 161 0.57 2.19 11.66
C HIS A 161 1.87 2.80 12.22
N ARG A 162 2.73 3.39 11.37
CA ARG A 162 3.88 4.18 11.87
C ARG A 162 3.41 5.33 12.75
N GLY A 163 2.38 6.06 12.32
CA GLY A 163 1.82 7.20 13.04
C GLY A 163 1.38 6.83 14.45
N GLN A 164 0.67 5.70 14.60
CA GLN A 164 0.28 5.16 15.91
C GLN A 164 1.49 4.96 16.84
N CYS A 165 2.60 4.43 16.32
CA CYS A 165 3.82 4.16 17.09
C CYS A 165 4.51 5.42 17.65
N THR A 166 4.18 6.62 17.16
CA THR A 166 4.73 7.89 17.70
C THR A 166 4.42 8.04 19.19
N ILE A 167 3.19 7.72 19.58
CA ILE A 167 2.75 7.82 20.98
C ILE A 167 3.41 6.73 21.82
N TYR A 168 3.68 5.55 21.26
CA TYR A 168 4.37 4.46 21.97
C TYR A 168 5.78 4.88 22.35
N ILE A 169 6.52 5.49 21.41
CA ILE A 169 7.86 6.03 21.65
C ILE A 169 7.81 7.08 22.77
N ARG A 170 6.84 8.00 22.71
CA ARG A 170 6.67 9.04 23.74
C ARG A 170 6.35 8.46 25.12
N MET A 171 5.48 7.45 25.19
CA MET A 171 5.11 6.79 26.45
C MET A 171 6.28 6.01 27.08
N LYS A 172 7.30 5.68 26.29
CA LYS A 172 8.57 5.13 26.79
C LYS A 172 9.59 6.20 27.20
N GLY A 173 9.20 7.47 27.22
CA GLY A 173 10.07 8.59 27.58
C GLY A 173 11.09 8.97 26.50
N ILE A 174 10.93 8.45 25.29
CA ILE A 174 11.86 8.66 24.17
C ILE A 174 11.30 9.77 23.27
N LYS A 175 12.17 10.63 22.73
CA LYS A 175 11.77 11.62 21.73
C LYS A 175 11.50 10.90 20.40
N PRO A 176 10.29 11.01 19.81
CA PRO A 176 10.03 10.45 18.49
C PRO A 176 10.88 11.11 17.40
N PRO A 177 11.15 10.41 16.29
CA PRO A 177 11.83 11.00 15.13
C PRO A 177 11.06 12.21 14.58
N ASN A 178 11.78 13.11 13.89
CA ASN A 178 11.16 14.24 13.21
C ASN A 178 10.42 13.76 11.96
N GLU A 179 9.36 14.46 11.58
CA GLU A 179 8.56 14.13 10.41
C GLU A 179 9.37 14.18 9.10
N LYS A 180 9.13 13.20 8.21
CA LYS A 180 9.67 13.14 6.85
C LYS A 180 8.55 13.04 5.82
N LEU A 181 7.82 14.14 5.62
CA LEU A 181 6.62 14.17 4.77
C LEU A 181 6.92 14.60 3.33
N PHE A 182 8.07 15.20 3.08
CA PHE A 182 8.54 15.71 1.80
C PHE A 182 9.93 15.13 1.51
#